data_AF-A0A3N5W981-F1
#
_entry.id   AF-A0A3N5W981-F1
#
_cell.length_a   1.000
_cell.length_b   1.000
_cell.length_c   1.000
_cell.angle_alpha   90.00
_cell.angle_beta   90.00
_cell.angle_gamma   90.00
#
_symmetry.space_group_name_H-M   'P 1'
#
loop_
_entity.id
_entity.type
_entity.pdbx_description
1 polymer ?
#
loop_
_entity_poly.entity_id
_entity_poly.type
_entity_poly.pdbx_seq_one_letter_code
_entity_poly.pdbx_strand_id
1 'polypeptide(L)'
;MNRVFINRFKKGQIVEGFFLAKEKTASKTKTGNPYLSLRLADRTGEIEGRVWDKASDFGSLFQKDDVIKVHGEVDEFQGVLQLRVLRLRKAAAGEFEATDFLPQTAHDVDSMLSEIQGIAESLRNPHLRALLDSFLADEEFVKKFKTAPAAKAMHHVYIG
;
A
#
# COMPACT_ATOMS: atom_id res chain seq x y z
N MET A 1 13.27 -13.85 -3.53
CA MET A 1 12.99 -13.29 -4.87
C MET A 1 12.74 -11.80 -4.67
N ASN A 2 13.53 -10.91 -5.30
CA ASN A 2 13.43 -9.47 -5.06
C ASN A 2 12.07 -8.94 -5.56
N ARG A 3 11.24 -8.45 -4.64
CA ARG A 3 9.97 -7.81 -4.94
C ARG A 3 10.24 -6.44 -5.58
N VAL A 4 9.60 -6.17 -6.71
CA VAL A 4 9.65 -4.86 -7.37
C VAL A 4 8.36 -4.11 -7.02
N PHE A 5 8.50 -2.91 -6.46
CA PHE A 5 7.37 -2.03 -6.15
C PHE A 5 6.95 -1.19 -7.37
N ILE A 6 5.70 -0.72 -7.36
CA ILE A 6 5.05 0.02 -8.46
C ILE A 6 5.90 1.20 -8.93
N ASN A 7 6.49 1.98 -8.01
CA ASN A 7 7.29 3.15 -8.37
C ASN A 7 8.58 2.83 -9.17
N ARG A 8 8.96 1.56 -9.29
CA ARG A 8 10.12 1.10 -10.08
C ARG A 8 9.73 0.40 -11.36
N PHE A 9 8.44 0.30 -11.68
CA PHE A 9 7.97 -0.35 -12.89
C PHE A 9 8.43 0.39 -14.14
N LYS A 10 8.79 -0.40 -15.16
CA LYS A 10 9.17 0.09 -16.48
C LYS A 10 8.37 -0.65 -17.54
N LYS A 11 8.00 0.05 -18.62
CA LYS A 11 7.33 -0.55 -19.77
C LYS A 11 8.08 -1.78 -20.29
N GLY A 12 7.34 -2.85 -20.60
CA GLY A 12 7.86 -4.13 -21.08
C GLY A 12 8.41 -5.05 -19.98
N GLN A 13 8.36 -4.63 -18.70
CA GLN A 13 8.84 -5.44 -17.59
C GLN A 13 7.80 -6.50 -17.20
N ILE A 14 8.25 -7.75 -17.04
CA ILE A 14 7.47 -8.78 -16.35
C ILE A 14 7.67 -8.64 -14.85
N VAL A 15 6.57 -8.56 -14.11
CA VAL A 15 6.58 -8.38 -12.65
C VAL A 15 5.75 -9.47 -11.99
N GLU A 16 6.25 -9.93 -10.84
CA GLU A 16 5.51 -10.77 -9.91
C GLU A 16 5.57 -10.13 -8.52
N GLY A 17 4.40 -9.84 -7.96
CA GLY A 17 4.31 -9.08 -6.71
C GLY A 17 2.98 -9.28 -6.01
N PHE A 18 2.89 -8.79 -4.78
CA PHE A 18 1.66 -8.71 -4.03
C PHE A 18 1.12 -7.28 -4.11
N PHE A 19 -0.18 -7.14 -4.25
CA PHE A 19 -0.86 -5.85 -4.36
C PHE A 19 -2.18 -5.89 -3.60
N LEU A 20 -2.56 -4.76 -3.01
CA LEU A 20 -3.90 -4.54 -2.48
C LEU A 20 -4.86 -4.19 -3.63
N ALA A 21 -5.97 -4.93 -3.75
CA ALA A 21 -7.01 -4.65 -4.72
C ALA A 21 -7.96 -3.55 -4.21
N LYS A 22 -7.60 -2.28 -4.40
CA LYS A 22 -8.41 -1.13 -3.95
C LYS A 22 -9.74 -0.99 -4.67
N GLU A 23 -9.75 -1.31 -5.97
CA GLU A 23 -10.95 -1.27 -6.80
C GLU A 23 -10.96 -2.47 -7.75
N LYS A 24 -12.17 -2.93 -8.06
CA LYS A 24 -12.41 -4.04 -8.98
C LYS A 24 -13.73 -3.82 -9.70
N THR A 25 -13.66 -3.70 -11.01
CA THR A 25 -14.81 -3.46 -11.89
C THR A 25 -14.80 -4.48 -13.01
N ALA A 26 -15.89 -5.25 -13.15
CA ALA A 26 -16.10 -6.12 -14.29
C ALA A 26 -16.80 -5.35 -15.41
N SER A 27 -16.22 -5.38 -16.61
CA SER A 27 -16.70 -4.64 -17.77
C SER A 27 -16.60 -5.50 -19.03
N LYS A 28 -17.11 -4.99 -20.15
CA LYS A 28 -16.99 -5.63 -21.47
C LYS A 28 -16.29 -4.69 -22.44
N THR A 29 -15.47 -5.23 -23.32
CA THR A 29 -14.87 -4.47 -24.42
C THR A 29 -15.95 -4.01 -25.41
N LYS A 30 -15.59 -3.12 -26.34
CA LYS A 30 -16.47 -2.74 -27.46
C LYS A 30 -16.95 -3.94 -28.29
N THR A 31 -16.17 -5.02 -28.33
CA THR A 31 -16.50 -6.27 -29.01
C THR A 31 -17.30 -7.25 -28.13
N GLY A 32 -17.63 -6.88 -26.90
CA GLY A 32 -18.44 -7.69 -25.97
C GLY A 32 -17.66 -8.65 -25.07
N ASN A 33 -16.33 -8.74 -25.23
CA ASN A 33 -15.50 -9.66 -24.43
C ASN A 33 -15.39 -9.15 -22.98
N PRO A 34 -15.59 -10.00 -21.96
CA PRO A 34 -15.45 -9.59 -20.57
C PRO A 34 -14.00 -9.28 -20.21
N TYR A 35 -13.78 -8.26 -19.39
CA TYR A 35 -12.48 -7.92 -18.80
C TYR A 35 -12.67 -7.37 -17.38
N LEU A 36 -11.61 -7.44 -16.55
CA LEU A 36 -11.58 -6.74 -15.26
C LEU A 36 -10.69 -5.52 -15.34
N SER A 37 -11.18 -4.41 -14.80
CA SER A 37 -10.42 -3.22 -14.46
C SER A 37 -10.14 -3.23 -12.96
N LEU A 38 -8.88 -3.16 -12.58
CA LEU A 38 -8.42 -3.19 -11.20
C LEU A 38 -7.66 -1.90 -10.88
N ARG A 39 -7.75 -1.46 -9.62
CA ARG A 39 -6.80 -0.50 -9.06
C ARG A 39 -5.95 -1.22 -8.03
N LEU A 40 -4.68 -1.39 -8.34
CA LEU A 40 -3.72 -2.15 -7.55
C LEU A 40 -2.81 -1.19 -6.80
N ALA A 41 -2.54 -1.47 -5.53
CA ALA A 41 -1.72 -0.61 -4.70
C ALA A 41 -0.65 -1.38 -3.94
N ASP A 42 0.47 -0.73 -3.75
CA ASP A 42 1.49 -1.07 -2.76
C ASP A 42 1.88 0.21 -1.99
N ARG A 43 2.79 0.09 -1.03
CA ARG A 43 3.27 1.22 -0.22
C ARG A 43 3.90 2.37 -1.02
N THR A 44 4.28 2.14 -2.29
CA THR A 44 4.96 3.12 -3.15
C THR A 44 4.03 3.83 -4.12
N GLY A 45 2.80 3.36 -4.29
CA GLY A 45 1.82 3.98 -5.18
C GLY A 45 0.73 3.04 -5.65
N GLU A 46 0.08 3.45 -6.73
CA GLU A 46 -1.04 2.75 -7.33
C GLU A 46 -0.84 2.61 -8.84
N ILE A 47 -1.39 1.55 -9.41
CA ILE A 47 -1.36 1.30 -10.86
C ILE A 47 -2.69 0.69 -11.31
N GLU A 48 -3.12 1.06 -12.51
CA GLU A 48 -4.26 0.41 -13.16
C GLU A 48 -3.87 -1.01 -13.61
N GLY A 49 -4.69 -2.00 -13.29
CA GLY A 49 -4.53 -3.38 -13.72
C GLY A 49 -5.64 -3.78 -14.69
N ARG A 50 -5.29 -4.48 -15.77
CA ARG A 50 -6.27 -5.06 -16.70
C ARG A 50 -6.12 -6.57 -16.80
N VAL A 51 -7.22 -7.28 -16.58
CA VAL A 51 -7.34 -8.73 -16.79
C VAL A 51 -8.20 -8.96 -18.02
N TRP A 52 -7.60 -9.42 -19.11
CA TRP A 52 -8.31 -9.68 -20.37
C TRP A 52 -8.80 -11.13 -20.45
N ASP A 53 -7.92 -12.09 -20.17
CA ASP A 53 -8.22 -13.51 -20.24
C ASP A 53 -8.74 -14.03 -18.89
N LYS A 54 -9.73 -14.92 -18.93
CA LYS A 54 -10.32 -15.55 -17.73
C LYS A 54 -10.80 -14.53 -16.70
N ALA A 55 -11.27 -13.38 -17.17
CA ALA A 55 -11.74 -12.28 -16.33
C ALA A 55 -12.81 -12.72 -15.33
N SER A 56 -13.77 -13.54 -15.75
CA SER A 56 -14.81 -14.08 -14.87
C SER A 56 -14.23 -15.02 -13.80
N ASP A 57 -13.34 -15.93 -14.19
CA ASP A 57 -12.73 -16.91 -13.28
C ASP A 57 -11.92 -16.19 -12.21
N PHE A 58 -10.98 -15.34 -12.63
CA PHE A 58 -10.15 -14.55 -11.73
C PHE A 58 -10.97 -13.58 -10.88
N GLY A 59 -12.04 -13.03 -11.45
CA GLY A 59 -12.97 -12.17 -10.73
C GLY A 59 -13.66 -12.88 -9.57
N SER A 60 -13.83 -14.19 -9.60
CA SER A 60 -14.43 -14.92 -8.47
C SER A 60 -13.46 -15.19 -7.32
N LEU A 61 -12.13 -15.09 -7.53
CA LEU A 61 -11.11 -15.53 -6.58
C LEU A 61 -10.84 -14.54 -5.43
N PHE A 62 -11.19 -13.28 -5.60
CA PHE A 62 -10.87 -12.20 -4.66
C PHE A 62 -11.92 -11.09 -4.69
N GLN A 63 -11.96 -10.29 -3.64
CA GLN A 63 -12.81 -9.11 -3.51
C GLN A 63 -12.00 -7.84 -3.39
N LYS A 64 -12.69 -6.69 -3.40
CA LYS A 64 -12.08 -5.43 -2.99
C LYS A 64 -11.45 -5.59 -1.59
N ASP A 65 -10.33 -4.90 -1.38
CA ASP A 65 -9.52 -4.90 -0.16
C ASP A 65 -8.80 -6.22 0.15
N ASP A 66 -8.88 -7.22 -0.74
CA ASP A 66 -8.02 -8.40 -0.66
C ASP A 66 -6.60 -8.09 -1.18
N VAL A 67 -5.61 -8.74 -0.56
CA VAL A 67 -4.26 -8.82 -1.12
C VAL A 67 -4.21 -9.95 -2.14
N ILE A 68 -3.74 -9.64 -3.34
CA ILE A 68 -3.59 -10.60 -4.42
C ILE A 68 -2.14 -10.69 -4.87
N LYS A 69 -1.70 -11.90 -5.20
CA LYS A 69 -0.44 -12.11 -5.90
C LYS A 69 -0.70 -12.02 -7.39
N VAL A 70 0.01 -11.14 -8.07
CA VAL A 70 -0.15 -10.87 -9.51
C VAL A 70 1.14 -11.20 -10.23
N HIS A 71 0.99 -11.89 -11.35
CA HIS A 71 2.01 -12.05 -12.38
C HIS A 71 1.51 -11.34 -13.64
N GLY A 72 2.26 -10.35 -14.12
CA GLY A 72 1.81 -9.49 -15.20
C GLY A 72 2.94 -8.79 -15.93
N GLU A 73 2.57 -8.12 -17.01
CA GLU A 73 3.46 -7.32 -17.84
C GLU A 73 3.09 -5.85 -17.69
N VAL A 74 4.08 -4.99 -17.42
CA VAL A 74 3.91 -3.55 -17.39
C VAL A 74 3.81 -3.04 -18.82
N ASP A 75 2.66 -2.50 -19.17
CA ASP A 75 2.37 -1.90 -20.46
C ASP A 75 2.13 -0.39 -20.30
N GLU A 76 1.99 0.33 -21.41
CA GLU A 76 1.75 1.77 -21.41
C GLU A 76 0.61 2.10 -22.37
N PHE A 77 -0.43 2.73 -21.85
CA PHE A 77 -1.57 3.17 -22.63
C PHE A 77 -1.75 4.68 -22.48
N GLN A 78 -1.72 5.40 -23.60
CA GLN A 78 -1.82 6.86 -23.65
C GLN A 78 -0.83 7.60 -22.73
N GLY A 79 0.39 7.06 -22.60
CA GLY A 79 1.45 7.63 -21.77
C GLY A 79 1.33 7.31 -20.27
N VAL A 80 0.38 6.48 -19.87
CA VAL A 80 0.21 6.02 -18.49
C VAL A 80 0.56 4.54 -18.39
N LEU A 81 1.41 4.19 -17.42
CA LEU A 81 1.74 2.79 -17.15
C LEU A 81 0.52 2.04 -16.61
N GLN A 82 0.28 0.85 -17.13
CA GLN A 82 -0.76 -0.08 -16.70
C GLN A 82 -0.17 -1.48 -16.55
N LEU A 83 -0.75 -2.29 -15.68
CA LEU A 83 -0.35 -3.69 -15.50
C LEU A 83 -1.30 -4.61 -16.26
N ARG A 84 -0.82 -5.26 -17.31
CA ARG A 84 -1.53 -6.35 -17.98
C ARG A 84 -1.37 -7.62 -17.15
N VAL A 85 -2.44 -8.01 -16.46
CA VAL A 85 -2.43 -9.15 -15.54
C VAL A 85 -2.62 -10.45 -16.33
N LEU A 86 -1.63 -11.34 -16.23
CA LEU A 86 -1.61 -12.63 -16.93
C LEU A 86 -2.13 -13.75 -16.02
N ARG A 87 -1.75 -13.72 -14.74
CA ARG A 87 -2.23 -14.63 -13.70
C ARG A 87 -2.37 -13.88 -12.39
N LEU A 88 -3.37 -14.28 -11.61
CA LEU A 88 -3.53 -13.80 -10.25
C LEU A 88 -4.07 -14.91 -9.35
N ARG A 89 -3.85 -14.75 -8.05
CA ARG A 89 -4.55 -15.49 -7.00
C ARG A 89 -4.68 -14.64 -5.76
N LYS A 90 -5.64 -14.96 -4.91
CA LYS A 90 -5.69 -14.41 -3.55
C LYS A 90 -4.44 -14.84 -2.77
N ALA A 91 -3.85 -13.91 -2.04
CA ALA A 91 -2.73 -14.19 -1.15
C ALA A 91 -3.25 -14.87 0.13
N ALA A 92 -2.52 -15.85 0.62
CA ALA A 92 -2.79 -16.45 1.93
C ALA A 92 -2.22 -15.58 3.05
N ALA A 93 -2.80 -15.71 4.25
CA ALA A 93 -2.24 -15.06 5.43
C ALA A 93 -0.78 -15.52 5.66
N GLY A 94 0.11 -14.56 5.95
CA GLY A 94 1.54 -14.81 6.14
C GLY A 94 2.40 -14.76 4.88
N GLU A 95 1.81 -14.59 3.68
CA GLU A 95 2.59 -14.36 2.45
C GLU A 95 2.99 -12.89 2.24
N PHE A 96 2.38 -11.98 3.01
CA PHE A 96 2.53 -10.54 2.90
C PHE A 96 2.56 -9.89 4.27
N GLU A 97 3.23 -8.74 4.37
CA GLU A 97 3.22 -7.89 5.56
C GLU A 97 2.25 -6.72 5.33
N ALA A 98 1.53 -6.28 6.36
CA ALA A 98 0.59 -5.15 6.22
C ALA A 98 1.31 -3.85 5.77
N THR A 99 2.58 -3.71 6.16
CA THR A 99 3.48 -2.61 5.77
C THR A 99 3.81 -2.58 4.28
N ASP A 100 3.56 -3.66 3.52
CA ASP A 100 3.76 -3.68 2.07
C ASP A 100 2.71 -2.84 1.31
N PHE A 101 1.57 -2.52 1.94
CA PHE A 101 0.42 -1.88 1.27
C PHE A 101 -0.01 -0.56 1.90
N LEU A 102 0.44 -0.28 3.11
CA LEU A 102 0.16 0.99 3.79
C LEU A 102 1.28 1.97 3.43
N PRO A 103 0.94 3.20 3.01
CA PRO A 103 1.93 4.25 2.85
C PRO A 103 2.77 4.32 4.13
N GLN A 104 4.09 4.26 4.01
CA GLN A 104 4.98 4.48 5.12
C GLN A 104 5.63 5.85 4.93
N THR A 105 5.90 6.57 6.02
CA THR A 105 6.74 7.77 5.93
C THR A 105 8.06 7.44 5.21
N ALA A 106 8.53 8.37 4.38
CA ALA A 106 9.86 8.26 3.76
C ALA A 106 10.99 8.61 4.75
N HIS A 107 10.63 9.12 5.93
CA HIS A 107 11.55 9.55 6.96
C HIS A 107 11.86 8.43 7.95
N ASP A 108 12.99 8.56 8.64
CA ASP A 108 13.35 7.65 9.71
C ASP A 108 12.46 7.91 10.94
N VAL A 109 11.70 6.89 11.35
CA VAL A 109 10.73 7.00 12.46
C VAL A 109 11.41 7.28 13.80
N ASP A 110 12.63 6.77 14.01
CA ASP A 110 13.38 7.03 15.24
C ASP A 110 13.92 8.47 15.25
N SER A 111 14.32 9.00 14.10
CA SER A 111 14.68 10.41 13.94
C SER A 111 13.49 11.32 14.19
N MET A 112 12.32 10.99 13.66
CA MET A 112 11.08 11.75 13.90
C MET A 112 10.68 11.73 15.37
N LEU A 113 10.79 10.57 16.03
CA LEU A 113 10.52 10.50 17.47
C LEU A 113 11.52 11.33 18.28
N SER A 114 12.79 11.31 17.91
CA SER A 114 13.83 12.13 18.56
C SER A 114 13.54 13.63 18.41
N GLU A 115 12.99 14.05 17.27
CA GLU A 115 12.55 15.43 17.06
C GLU A 115 11.39 15.80 17.99
N ILE A 116 10.38 14.91 18.13
CA ILE A 116 9.27 15.10 19.08
C ILE A 116 9.78 15.21 20.52
N GLN A 117 10.72 14.35 20.91
CA GLN A 117 11.36 14.40 22.23
C GLN A 117 12.10 15.73 22.45
N GLY A 118 12.88 16.18 21.47
CA GLY A 118 13.55 17.48 21.54
C GLY A 118 12.59 18.67 21.66
N ILE A 119 11.44 18.61 20.97
CA ILE A 119 10.38 19.62 21.12
C ILE A 119 9.80 19.58 22.53
N ALA A 120 9.49 18.40 23.07
CA ALA A 120 8.97 18.25 24.43
C ALA A 120 9.94 18.80 25.49
N GLU A 121 11.23 18.51 25.35
CA GLU A 121 12.29 19.05 26.21
C GLU A 121 12.42 20.56 26.13
N SER A 122 12.17 21.16 24.96
CA SER A 122 12.25 22.62 24.76
C SER A 122 11.13 23.40 25.47
N LEU A 123 10.05 22.73 25.90
CA LEU A 123 8.91 23.39 26.54
C LEU A 123 9.28 23.96 27.90
N ARG A 124 9.00 25.25 28.11
CA ARG A 124 9.30 25.94 29.38
C ARG A 124 8.31 25.65 30.49
N ASN A 125 7.08 25.25 30.15
CA ASN A 125 6.05 24.96 31.14
C ASN A 125 6.29 23.55 31.75
N PRO A 126 6.58 23.44 33.05
CA PRO A 126 6.92 22.17 33.67
C PRO A 126 5.77 21.17 33.68
N HIS A 127 4.51 21.64 33.72
CA HIS A 127 3.35 20.75 33.70
C HIS A 127 3.08 20.18 32.31
N LEU A 128 3.27 20.98 31.25
CA LEU A 128 3.15 20.48 29.88
C LEU A 128 4.27 19.51 29.53
N ARG A 129 5.50 19.78 30.01
CA ARG A 129 6.61 18.85 29.85
C ARG A 129 6.33 17.51 30.55
N ALA A 130 5.95 17.56 31.83
CA ALA A 130 5.63 16.34 32.59
C ALA A 130 4.49 15.52 31.97
N LEU A 131 3.51 16.19 31.35
CA LEU A 131 2.44 15.51 30.60
C LEU A 131 2.98 14.80 29.36
N LEU A 132 3.83 15.44 28.55
CA LEU A 132 4.39 14.78 27.37
C LEU A 132 5.35 13.65 27.75
N ASP A 133 6.16 13.84 28.78
CA ASP A 133 7.09 12.83 29.28
C ASP A 133 6.35 11.58 29.76
N SER A 134 5.15 11.72 30.35
CA SER A 134 4.38 10.55 30.81
C SER A 134 3.92 9.65 29.65
N PHE A 135 3.73 10.20 28.45
CA PHE A 135 3.47 9.41 27.24
C PHE A 135 4.76 8.91 26.61
N LEU A 136 5.79 9.76 26.49
CA LEU A 136 7.03 9.44 25.78
C LEU A 136 7.94 8.46 26.55
N ALA A 137 7.80 8.36 27.87
CA ALA A 137 8.50 7.38 28.70
C ALA A 137 7.80 6.01 28.76
N ASP A 138 6.55 5.90 28.29
CA ASP A 138 5.83 4.64 28.17
C ASP A 138 6.24 3.93 26.87
N GLU A 139 7.12 2.93 27.00
CA GLU A 139 7.62 2.15 25.86
C GLU A 139 6.51 1.44 25.07
N GLU A 140 5.45 0.98 25.75
CA GLU A 140 4.34 0.29 25.09
C GLU A 140 3.51 1.28 24.27
N PHE A 141 3.24 2.46 24.84
CA PHE A 141 2.61 3.56 24.11
C PHE A 141 3.45 3.97 22.91
N VAL A 142 4.75 4.24 23.09
CA VAL A 142 5.65 4.69 22.01
C VAL A 142 5.68 3.67 20.87
N LYS A 143 5.76 2.37 21.19
CA LYS A 143 5.72 1.31 20.17
C LYS A 143 4.44 1.36 19.35
N LYS A 144 3.28 1.53 20.00
CA LYS A 144 1.99 1.65 19.30
C LYS A 144 1.91 2.94 18.50
N PHE A 145 2.36 4.06 19.09
CA PHE A 145 2.36 5.39 18.48
C PHE A 145 3.15 5.43 17.17
N LYS A 146 4.36 4.84 17.13
CA LYS A 146 5.20 4.71 15.92
C LYS A 146 4.55 3.95 14.77
N THR A 147 3.51 3.15 15.05
CA THR A 147 2.84 2.30 14.06
C THR A 147 1.40 2.72 13.81
N ALA A 148 0.92 3.73 14.53
CA ALA A 148 -0.44 4.20 14.41
C ALA A 148 -0.62 4.94 13.07
N PRO A 149 -1.67 4.63 12.30
CA PRO A 149 -1.92 5.38 11.07
C PRO A 149 -2.29 6.82 11.39
N ALA A 150 -1.72 7.78 10.66
CA ALA A 150 -1.97 9.21 10.87
C ALA A 150 -3.44 9.62 10.65
N ALA A 151 -4.24 8.82 9.93
CA ALA A 151 -5.67 9.05 9.73
C ALA A 151 -6.47 7.75 9.59
N LYS A 152 -7.73 7.76 10.03
CA LYS A 152 -8.65 6.61 9.97
C LYS A 152 -9.28 6.41 8.58
N ALA A 153 -9.42 7.46 7.75
CA ALA A 153 -10.13 7.35 6.47
C ALA A 153 -9.82 8.39 5.37
N MET A 154 -8.86 9.33 5.54
CA MET A 154 -8.68 10.41 4.55
C MET A 154 -7.20 10.74 4.27
N HIS A 155 -6.85 10.65 2.99
CA HIS A 155 -5.71 11.20 2.23
C HIS A 155 -4.26 11.02 2.69
N HIS A 156 -3.96 10.68 3.94
CA HIS A 156 -2.59 10.46 4.41
C HIS A 156 -2.55 9.36 5.49
N VAL A 157 -2.98 8.14 5.13
CA VAL A 157 -2.88 6.97 6.02
C VAL A 157 -1.43 6.47 6.03
N TYR A 158 -0.51 7.31 6.50
CA TYR A 158 0.89 6.93 6.70
C TYR A 158 1.03 6.18 8.02
N ILE A 159 1.76 5.08 7.99
CA ILE A 159 2.34 4.45 9.17
C ILE A 159 3.74 5.02 9.35
N GLY A 160 4.09 5.35 10.60
CA GLY A 160 5.34 6.03 10.96
C GLY A 160 5.14 7.52 11.07
#